data_AF-A0A182EXU1-F1
#
_entry.id   AF-A0A182EXU1-F1
#
_cell.length_a   1.000
_cell.length_b   1.000
_cell.length_c   1.000
_cell.angle_alpha   90.00
_cell.angle_beta   90.00
_cell.angle_gamma   90.00
#
_symmetry.space_group_name_H-M   'P 1'
#
loop_
_entity.id
_entity.type
_entity.pdbx_description
1 polymer ?
#
loop_
_entity_poly.entity_id
_entity_poly.type
_entity_poly.pdbx_seq_one_letter_code
_entity_poly.pdbx_strand_id
1 'polypeptide(L)'
;ADLIHLGAKFTPCMREDPRILEQVEADRMEENKTGCCIYNDGTGCFQTGQSTCPSLIATLTRWKEDSPGPESRVSGAVCGQDPRYTL
;
A
#
# COMPACT_ATOMS: atom_id res chain seq x y z
N ALA A 1 32.79 -16.67 13.80
CA ALA A 1 32.51 -18.02 13.29
C ALA A 1 31.84 -17.84 11.94
N ASP A 2 32.57 -18.12 10.87
CA ASP A 2 32.11 -17.95 9.50
C ASP A 2 31.38 -19.23 9.08
N LEU A 3 30.06 -19.14 8.92
CA LEU A 3 29.22 -20.30 8.64
C LEU A 3 29.34 -20.60 7.14
N ILE A 4 30.07 -21.67 6.82
CA ILE A 4 30.31 -22.14 5.46
C ILE A 4 28.97 -22.45 4.77
N HIS A 5 28.66 -21.71 3.70
CA HIS A 5 27.43 -21.79 2.90
C HIS A 5 27.46 -22.91 1.83
N LEU A 6 27.98 -24.10 2.16
CA LEU A 6 28.01 -25.21 1.21
C LEU A 6 26.60 -25.84 1.10
N GLY A 7 25.81 -25.34 0.14
CA GLY A 7 24.48 -25.87 -0.18
C GLY A 7 23.35 -24.83 -0.16
N ALA A 8 23.64 -23.56 0.14
CA ALA A 8 22.64 -22.50 0.06
C ALA A 8 22.29 -22.22 -1.42
N LYS A 9 21.03 -22.48 -1.79
CA LYS A 9 20.47 -22.03 -3.07
C LYS A 9 19.99 -20.60 -2.91
N PHE A 10 20.85 -19.64 -3.27
CA PHE A 10 20.44 -18.24 -3.33
C PHE A 10 19.40 -18.08 -4.45
N THR A 11 18.27 -17.45 -4.14
CA THR A 11 17.34 -17.01 -5.18
C THR A 11 18.11 -16.10 -6.13
N PRO A 12 18.01 -16.30 -7.45
CA PRO A 12 18.59 -15.32 -8.38
C PRO A 12 18.03 -13.95 -8.02
N CYS A 13 18.87 -12.92 -8.06
CA CYS A 13 18.40 -11.55 -7.91
C CYS A 13 17.23 -11.34 -8.87
N MET A 14 16.14 -10.72 -8.39
CA MET A 14 15.06 -10.30 -9.27
C MET A 14 15.67 -9.36 -10.30
N ARG A 15 15.76 -9.81 -11.55
CA ARG A 15 16.28 -9.00 -12.64
C ARG A 15 15.23 -7.93 -12.94
N GLU A 16 15.66 -6.68 -13.00
CA GLU A 16 14.82 -5.58 -13.47
C GLU A 16 14.47 -5.81 -14.95
N ASP A 17 13.20 -6.09 -15.23
CA ASP A 17 12.63 -6.06 -16.59
C ASP A 17 11.99 -4.68 -16.78
N PRO A 18 12.41 -3.89 -17.78
CA PRO A 18 11.87 -2.55 -18.02
C PRO A 18 10.35 -2.51 -18.16
N ARG A 19 9.73 -3.54 -18.73
CA ARG A 19 8.27 -3.60 -18.94
C ARG A 19 7.53 -3.85 -17.62
N ILE A 20 8.12 -4.67 -16.75
CA ILE A 20 7.56 -4.89 -15.41
C ILE A 20 7.65 -3.60 -14.60
N LEU A 21 8.78 -2.89 -14.68
CA LEU A 21 8.95 -1.61 -13.99
C LEU A 21 7.96 -0.54 -14.48
N GLU A 22 7.69 -0.49 -15.79
CA GLU A 22 6.66 0.38 -16.36
C GLU A 22 5.28 0.07 -15.79
N GLN A 23 4.90 -1.21 -15.72
CA GLN A 23 3.62 -1.62 -15.13
C GLN A 23 3.55 -1.29 -13.64
N VAL A 24 4.63 -1.54 -12.90
CA VAL A 24 4.69 -1.22 -11.47
C VAL A 24 4.53 0.28 -11.24
N GLU A 25 5.10 1.12 -12.09
CA GLU A 25 4.93 2.58 -11.98
C GLU A 25 3.51 3.00 -12.33
N ALA A 26 2.89 2.39 -13.34
CA ALA A 26 1.48 2.59 -13.65
C ALA A 26 0.57 2.21 -12.48
N ASP A 27 0.82 1.07 -11.85
CA ASP A 27 0.09 0.59 -10.68
C ASP A 27 0.27 1.55 -9.51
N ARG A 28 1.50 2.02 -9.24
CA ARG A 28 1.79 3.02 -8.19
C ARG A 28 1.05 4.33 -8.38
N MET A 29 0.95 4.82 -9.61
CA MET A 29 0.20 6.04 -9.93
C MET A 29 -1.29 5.88 -9.62
N GLU A 30 -1.84 4.68 -9.80
CA GLU A 30 -3.24 4.39 -9.47
C GLU A 30 -3.43 4.18 -7.97
N GLU A 31 -2.54 3.41 -7.33
CA GLU A 31 -2.54 3.18 -5.87
C GLU A 31 -2.41 4.48 -5.08
N ASN A 32 -1.68 5.49 -5.58
CA ASN A 32 -1.57 6.81 -4.98
C ASN A 32 -2.96 7.49 -4.80
N LYS A 33 -3.91 7.20 -5.67
CA LYS A 33 -5.28 7.73 -5.58
C LYS A 33 -6.19 6.94 -4.64
N THR A 34 -5.74 5.77 -4.18
CA THR A 34 -6.50 4.92 -3.26
C THR A 34 -6.39 5.41 -1.81
N GLY A 35 -7.32 4.97 -0.99
CA GLY A 35 -7.30 5.18 0.44
C GLY A 35 -8.10 4.12 1.17
N CYS A 36 -8.32 4.34 2.46
CA CYS A 36 -9.10 3.44 3.29
C CYS A 36 -10.57 3.87 3.32
N CYS A 37 -11.45 3.04 2.77
CA CYS A 37 -12.89 3.23 2.83
C CYS A 37 -13.44 2.57 4.09
N ILE A 38 -13.96 3.37 5.02
CA ILE A 38 -14.39 2.93 6.35
C ILE A 38 -15.92 2.98 6.39
N TYR A 39 -16.56 1.86 6.69
CA TYR A 39 -18.02 1.83 6.83
C TYR A 39 -18.48 2.63 8.05
N ASN A 40 -19.55 3.39 7.90
CA ASN A 40 -20.07 4.29 8.94
C ASN A 40 -20.68 3.54 10.13
N ASP A 41 -21.08 2.28 9.93
CA ASP A 41 -21.62 1.39 10.97
C ASP A 41 -20.52 0.67 11.78
N GLY A 42 -19.25 0.87 11.43
CA GLY A 42 -18.10 0.23 12.09
C GLY A 42 -17.89 -1.24 11.71
N THR A 43 -18.59 -1.76 10.70
CA THR A 43 -18.46 -3.17 10.25
C THR A 43 -17.06 -3.49 9.73
N GLY A 44 -16.33 -2.48 9.23
CA GLY A 44 -14.94 -2.63 8.85
C GLY A 44 -14.47 -1.55 7.89
N CYS A 45 -13.33 -1.83 7.26
CA CYS A 45 -12.76 -0.96 6.23
C CYS A 45 -11.98 -1.76 5.19
N PHE A 46 -11.84 -1.21 3.98
CA PHE A 46 -11.11 -1.83 2.88
C PHE A 46 -10.44 -0.77 1.99
N GLN A 47 -9.32 -1.14 1.36
CA GLN A 47 -8.58 -0.22 0.50
C GLN A 47 -9.24 -0.12 -0.88
N THR A 48 -9.53 1.10 -1.31
CA THR A 48 -10.17 1.35 -2.61
C THR A 48 -10.00 2.80 -3.08
N GLY A 49 -10.38 3.07 -4.32
CA GLY A 49 -10.42 4.41 -4.91
C GLY A 49 -11.70 5.17 -4.58
N GLN A 50 -11.71 6.48 -4.85
CA GLN A 50 -12.84 7.35 -4.56
C GLN A 50 -14.12 7.00 -5.33
N SER A 51 -14.01 6.52 -6.56
CA SER A 51 -15.15 6.11 -7.38
C SER A 51 -15.82 4.83 -6.90
N THR A 52 -15.08 3.98 -6.19
CA THR A 52 -15.54 2.65 -5.76
C THR A 52 -16.01 2.65 -4.30
N CYS A 53 -15.53 3.57 -3.47
CA CYS A 53 -16.02 3.71 -2.09
C CYS A 53 -17.47 4.22 -2.06
N PRO A 54 -18.42 3.49 -1.44
CA PRO A 54 -19.82 3.87 -1.43
C PRO A 54 -20.08 5.06 -0.50
N SER A 55 -20.34 6.24 -1.07
CA SER A 55 -20.46 7.51 -0.35
C SER A 55 -21.63 7.59 0.65
N LEU A 56 -22.67 6.75 0.52
CA LEU A 56 -23.81 6.76 1.42
C LEU A 56 -23.52 6.05 2.76
N ILE A 57 -22.72 4.99 2.72
CA ILE A 57 -22.53 4.07 3.86
C ILE A 57 -21.09 3.99 4.33
N ALA A 58 -20.16 4.67 3.66
CA ALA A 58 -18.76 4.66 4.01
C ALA A 58 -18.10 6.02 3.73
N THR A 59 -17.00 6.26 4.44
CA THR A 59 -16.17 7.46 4.29
C THR A 59 -14.78 7.05 3.80
N LEU A 60 -14.31 7.67 2.72
CA LEU A 60 -12.94 7.46 2.22
C LEU A 60 -11.96 8.36 2.96
N THR A 61 -11.02 7.74 3.68
CA THR A 61 -9.89 8.41 4.31
C THR A 61 -8.63 8.18 3.46
N ARG A 62 -7.99 9.27 3.03
CA ARG A 62 -6.71 9.21 2.29
C ARG A 62 -5.78 10.32 2.76
N TRP A 63 -4.48 10.10 2.62
CA TRP A 63 -3.48 11.14 2.90
C TRP A 63 -3.38 12.09 1.72
N LYS A 64 -3.08 13.35 2.03
CA LYS A 64 -2.93 14.46 1.10
C LYS A 64 -1.98 15.49 1.67
N GLU A 65 -1.63 16.52 0.91
CA GLU A 65 -0.77 17.62 1.39
C GLU A 65 -1.37 18.37 2.59
N ASP A 66 -2.69 18.55 2.62
CA ASP A 66 -3.43 19.23 3.70
C ASP A 66 -3.66 18.34 4.93
N SER A 67 -3.56 17.02 4.76
CA SER A 67 -3.77 16.01 5.81
C SER A 67 -2.80 14.85 5.61
N PRO A 68 -1.49 15.08 5.84
CA PRO A 68 -0.48 14.08 5.58
C PRO A 68 -0.55 12.95 6.61
N GLY A 69 -0.17 11.76 6.18
CA GLY A 69 0.02 10.60 7.02
C GLY A 69 1.33 10.66 7.82
N PRO A 70 1.65 9.58 8.55
CA PRO A 70 2.90 9.46 9.29
C PRO A 70 4.11 9.64 8.36
N GLU A 71 5.14 10.35 8.83
CA GLU A 71 6.33 10.76 8.05
C GLU A 71 6.01 11.71 6.89
N SER A 72 4.95 12.50 7.01
CA SER A 72 4.52 13.46 5.97
C SER A 72 4.16 12.80 4.64
N ARG A 73 3.76 11.53 4.66
CA ARG A 73 3.32 10.82 3.45
C ARG A 73 2.01 11.41 2.94
N VAL A 74 1.93 11.65 1.63
CA VAL A 74 0.74 12.21 0.97
C VAL A 74 -0.06 11.15 0.20
N SER A 75 0.33 9.88 0.29
CA SER A 75 -0.26 8.78 -0.46
C SER A 75 -0.01 7.41 0.19
N GLY A 76 -0.73 6.39 -0.26
CA GLY A 76 -0.57 5.02 0.25
C GLY A 76 -1.21 4.81 1.62
N ALA A 77 -2.35 5.46 1.89
CA ALA A 77 -3.11 5.23 3.10
C ALA A 77 -3.69 3.80 3.11
N VAL A 78 -3.38 3.03 4.16
CA VAL A 78 -3.78 1.62 4.30
C VAL A 78 -4.75 1.43 5.47
N CYS A 79 -5.62 0.44 5.34
CA CYS A 79 -6.62 0.09 6.35
C CYS A 79 -6.04 -0.77 7.47
N GLY A 80 -5.34 -0.17 8.44
CA GLY A 80 -4.78 -0.90 9.59
C GLY A 80 -3.72 -1.97 9.25
N GLN A 81 -3.32 -2.03 7.98
CA GLN A 81 -2.29 -2.93 7.44
C GLN A 81 -0.95 -2.22 7.25
N ASP A 82 -0.75 -1.10 7.94
CA ASP A 82 0.53 -0.41 7.91
C ASP A 82 1.54 -1.27 8.69
N PRO A 83 2.62 -1.76 8.05
CA PRO A 83 3.60 -2.63 8.69
C PRO A 83 4.28 -1.99 9.91
N ARG A 84 4.17 -0.66 10.06
CA ARG A 84 4.72 0.07 11.21
C ARG A 84 3.92 -0.12 12.49
N TYR A 85 2.64 -0.49 12.40
CA TYR A 85 1.73 -0.61 13.55
C TYR A 85 1.38 -2.06 13.89
N THR A 86 1.99 -3.05 13.24
CA THR A 86 1.90 -4.46 13.66
C THR A 86 2.82 -4.67 14.87
N LEU A 87 2.21 -4.79 16.06
CA LEU A 87 2.85 -5.30 17.29
C LEU A 87 2.85 -6.83 17.31
#